data_AF-A0A660M4D5-F1
#
_entry.id   AF-A0A660M4D5-F1
#
_cell.length_a   1.000
_cell.length_b   1.000
_cell.length_c   1.000
_cell.angle_alpha   90.00
_cell.angle_beta   90.00
_cell.angle_gamma   90.00
#
_symmetry.space_group_name_H-M   'P 1'
#
loop_
_entity.id
_entity.type
_entity.pdbx_description
1 polymer ?
#
loop_
_entity_poly.entity_id
_entity_poly.type
_entity_poly.pdbx_seq_one_letter_code
_entity_poly.pdbx_strand_id
1 'polypeptide(L)'
;TANLGVQAALTGHLVFSTLHTNNAATCLPRLLDMGIEPFLIASTVKAVVGQRLVRRLCMNCRQSYEPNQTEVAEIVRLFHLAPGQNFYYIHQLEAQAIVQKVGGETPWGTTDTTIVALWQPNPNGCDECNHTGFKGRVGIYEVLGTSREIQK
;
A
#
# COMPACT_ATOMS: atom_id res chain seq x y z
N THR A 1 18.81 -20.18 8.50
CA THR A 1 19.00 -19.12 7.48
C THR A 1 18.91 -17.72 8.07
N ALA A 2 17.89 -17.41 8.89
CA ALA A 2 17.78 -16.09 9.53
C ALA A 2 19.04 -15.66 10.31
N ASN A 3 19.60 -16.55 11.16
CA ASN A 3 20.85 -16.29 11.87
C ASN A 3 22.01 -15.94 10.92
N LEU A 4 22.18 -16.67 9.81
CA LEU A 4 23.24 -16.38 8.84
C LEU A 4 23.05 -15.00 8.18
N GLY A 5 21.81 -14.65 7.82
CA GLY A 5 21.50 -13.34 7.24
C GLY A 5 21.80 -12.20 8.20
N VAL A 6 21.46 -12.37 9.48
CA VAL A 6 21.75 -11.39 10.54
C VAL A 6 23.25 -11.25 10.79
N GLN A 7 24.00 -12.36 10.84
CA GLN A 7 25.46 -12.32 11.00
C GLN A 7 26.17 -11.68 9.79
N ALA A 8 25.70 -11.96 8.57
CA ALA A 8 26.20 -11.30 7.38
C ALA A 8 25.94 -9.77 7.42
N ALA A 9 24.75 -9.37 7.86
CA ALA A 9 24.41 -7.96 8.05
C ALA A 9 25.27 -7.28 9.12
N LEU A 10 25.54 -7.97 10.25
CA LEU A 10 26.39 -7.48 11.34
C LEU A 10 27.84 -7.27 10.90
N THR A 11 28.32 -8.08 9.95
CA THR A 11 29.67 -7.96 9.36
C THR A 11 29.74 -6.96 8.20
N GLY A 12 28.68 -6.15 8.00
CA GLY A 12 28.68 -5.03 7.05
C GLY A 12 28.13 -5.33 5.67
N HIS A 13 27.58 -6.54 5.43
CA HIS A 13 26.96 -6.86 4.15
C HIS A 13 25.53 -6.30 4.07
N LEU A 14 25.16 -5.78 2.91
CA LEU A 14 23.76 -5.45 2.64
C LEU A 14 23.00 -6.74 2.30
N VAL A 15 22.10 -7.15 3.19
CA VAL A 15 21.34 -8.40 3.05
C VAL A 15 19.90 -8.09 2.67
N PHE A 16 19.44 -8.69 1.57
CA PHE A 16 18.03 -8.74 1.20
C PHE A 16 17.49 -10.14 1.46
N SER A 17 16.34 -10.22 2.12
CA SER A 17 15.66 -11.46 2.42
C SER A 17 14.15 -11.24 2.41
N THR A 18 13.38 -12.33 2.41
CA THR A 18 11.93 -12.31 2.41
C THR A 18 11.38 -13.07 3.60
N LEU A 19 10.28 -12.57 4.16
CA LEU A 19 9.56 -13.22 5.26
C LEU A 19 8.06 -13.19 4.98
N HIS A 20 7.36 -14.23 5.43
CA HIS A 20 5.90 -14.31 5.29
C HIS A 20 5.21 -13.73 6.52
N THR A 21 4.83 -12.45 6.45
CA THR A 21 4.05 -11.75 7.48
C THR A 21 2.90 -10.96 6.84
N ASN A 22 1.88 -10.65 7.65
CA ASN A 22 0.70 -9.93 7.17
C ASN A 22 0.92 -8.42 7.00
N ASN A 23 1.94 -7.85 7.63
CA ASN A 23 2.31 -6.44 7.52
C ASN A 23 3.81 -6.27 7.82
N ALA A 24 4.33 -5.05 7.64
CA ALA A 24 5.74 -4.76 7.85
C ALA A 24 6.14 -4.89 9.34
N ALA A 25 5.31 -4.41 10.26
CA ALA A 25 5.61 -4.41 11.70
C ALA A 25 5.75 -5.83 12.28
N THR A 26 4.92 -6.78 11.85
CA THR A 26 4.96 -8.18 12.32
C THR A 26 6.24 -8.94 11.90
N CYS A 27 7.07 -8.36 11.02
CA CYS A 27 8.38 -8.94 10.70
C CYS A 27 9.31 -9.00 11.92
N LEU A 28 9.29 -7.97 12.78
CA LEU A 28 10.14 -7.90 13.97
C LEU A 28 9.80 -9.00 15.00
N PRO A 29 8.55 -9.16 15.47
CA PRO A 29 8.20 -10.27 16.37
C PRO A 29 8.39 -11.63 15.69
N ARG A 30 8.22 -11.73 14.35
CA ARG A 30 8.50 -12.99 13.65
C ARG A 30 9.99 -13.37 13.71
N LEU A 31 10.90 -12.40 13.65
CA LEU A 31 12.34 -12.66 13.84
C LEU A 31 12.64 -13.10 15.28
N LEU A 32 11.95 -12.55 16.28
CA LEU A 32 12.04 -13.00 17.68
C LEU A 32 11.56 -14.45 17.83
N ASP A 33 10.41 -14.80 17.25
CA ASP A 33 9.89 -16.18 17.24
C ASP A 33 10.84 -17.18 16.57
N MET A 34 11.67 -16.69 15.63
CA MET A 34 12.70 -17.48 14.95
C MET A 34 14.01 -17.57 15.74
N GLY A 35 14.05 -17.04 16.96
CA GLY A 35 15.20 -17.11 17.87
C GLY A 35 16.31 -16.10 17.54
N ILE A 36 15.99 -15.00 16.85
CA ILE A 36 16.95 -13.90 16.68
C ILE A 36 16.89 -13.00 17.91
N GLU A 37 18.05 -12.76 18.51
CA GLU A 37 18.18 -11.89 19.68
C GLU A 37 17.70 -10.45 19.37
N PRO A 38 16.93 -9.80 20.27
CA PRO A 38 16.39 -8.46 20.03
C PRO A 38 17.44 -7.42 19.62
N PHE A 39 18.62 -7.45 20.27
CA PHE A 39 19.70 -6.50 19.96
C PHE A 39 20.26 -6.67 18.54
N LEU A 40 20.25 -7.90 18.01
CA LEU A 40 20.66 -8.17 16.64
C LEU A 40 19.63 -7.63 15.65
N ILE A 41 18.33 -7.78 15.95
CA ILE A 41 17.26 -7.21 15.13
C ILE A 41 17.41 -5.69 15.07
N ALA A 42 17.54 -5.03 16.23
CA ALA A 42 17.67 -3.58 16.33
C ALA A 42 18.91 -3.03 15.59
N SER A 43 20.03 -3.77 15.62
CA SER A 43 21.29 -3.33 15.00
C SER A 43 21.40 -3.65 13.50
N THR A 44 20.69 -4.67 12.99
CA THR A 44 20.86 -5.14 11.60
C THR A 44 19.69 -4.82 10.68
N VAL A 45 18.46 -4.76 11.19
CA VAL A 45 17.29 -4.47 10.36
C VAL A 45 17.22 -2.98 10.06
N LYS A 46 17.35 -2.60 8.79
CA LYS A 46 17.25 -1.19 8.35
C LYS A 46 15.84 -0.79 7.92
N ALA A 47 15.16 -1.68 7.20
CA ALA A 47 13.82 -1.45 6.71
C ALA A 47 13.10 -2.78 6.48
N VAL A 48 11.80 -2.78 6.67
CA VAL A 48 10.90 -3.85 6.28
C VAL A 48 9.90 -3.31 5.27
N VAL A 49 9.75 -4.01 4.15
CA VAL A 49 8.78 -3.66 3.11
C VAL A 49 7.69 -4.73 3.08
N GLY A 50 6.51 -4.38 3.56
CA GLY A 50 5.29 -5.15 3.33
C GLY A 50 4.78 -4.88 1.91
N GLN A 51 4.47 -5.92 1.16
CA GLN A 51 3.98 -5.81 -0.21
C GLN A 51 2.68 -6.60 -0.38
N ARG A 52 1.69 -6.00 -1.05
CA ARG A 52 0.53 -6.70 -1.61
C ARG A 52 0.41 -6.41 -3.10
N LEU A 53 -0.13 -7.37 -3.85
CA LEU A 53 -0.48 -7.18 -5.26
C LEU A 53 -1.98 -7.08 -5.39
N VAL A 54 -2.47 -5.94 -5.89
CA VAL A 54 -3.89 -5.75 -6.19
C VAL A 54 -4.11 -5.82 -7.69
N ARG A 55 -5.27 -6.34 -8.10
CA ARG A 55 -5.64 -6.38 -9.52
C ARG A 55 -5.89 -4.96 -10.01
N ARG A 56 -5.34 -4.62 -11.18
CA ARG A 56 -5.57 -3.32 -11.80
C ARG A 56 -6.81 -3.39 -12.68
N LEU A 57 -7.71 -2.42 -12.55
CA LEU A 57 -8.86 -2.28 -13.44
C LEU A 57 -8.43 -2.20 -14.90
N CYS A 58 -9.21 -2.80 -15.81
CA CYS A 58 -8.98 -2.66 -17.24
C CYS A 58 -9.25 -1.20 -17.67
N MET A 59 -8.24 -0.53 -18.23
CA MET A 59 -8.37 0.88 -18.63
C MET A 59 -9.32 1.09 -19.80
N ASN A 60 -9.59 0.05 -20.60
CA ASN A 60 -10.49 0.12 -21.75
C ASN A 60 -11.97 -0.01 -21.38
N CYS A 61 -12.30 -0.75 -20.32
CA CYS A 61 -13.69 -1.07 -19.98
C CYS A 61 -14.11 -0.71 -18.56
N ARG A 62 -13.25 -0.16 -17.70
CA ARG A 62 -13.63 0.30 -16.36
C ARG A 62 -14.78 1.31 -16.43
N GLN A 63 -15.65 1.29 -15.42
CA GLN A 63 -16.82 2.17 -15.36
C GLN A 63 -16.66 3.14 -14.19
N SER A 64 -16.93 4.43 -14.44
CA SER A 64 -17.00 5.45 -13.39
C SER A 64 -18.38 5.40 -12.73
N TYR A 65 -18.43 5.60 -11.43
CA TYR A 65 -19.68 5.74 -10.68
C TYR A 65 -19.52 6.75 -9.54
N GLU A 66 -20.63 7.34 -9.11
CA GLU A 66 -20.68 8.20 -7.94
C GLU A 66 -20.96 7.33 -6.69
N PRO A 67 -20.08 7.36 -5.67
CA PRO A 67 -20.28 6.56 -4.47
C PRO A 67 -21.47 7.08 -3.66
N ASN A 68 -22.22 6.17 -3.05
CA ASN A 68 -23.30 6.57 -2.15
C ASN A 68 -22.76 7.09 -0.80
N GLN A 69 -23.62 7.75 -0.01
CA GLN A 69 -23.20 8.33 1.28
C GLN A 69 -22.65 7.29 2.27
N THR A 70 -23.13 6.04 2.21
CA THR A 70 -22.64 4.95 3.07
C THR A 70 -21.23 4.53 2.68
N GLU A 71 -20.94 4.41 1.38
CA GLU A 71 -19.59 4.13 0.87
C GLU A 71 -18.62 5.25 1.25
N VAL A 72 -19.02 6.51 1.09
CA VAL A 72 -18.20 7.66 1.49
C VAL A 72 -17.91 7.62 2.99
N ALA A 73 -18.92 7.35 3.83
CA ALA A 73 -18.75 7.25 5.28
C ALA A 73 -17.81 6.10 5.68
N GLU A 74 -17.90 4.95 5.02
CA GLU A 74 -16.98 3.83 5.26
C GLU A 74 -15.54 4.16 4.83
N ILE A 75 -15.36 4.87 3.72
CA ILE A 75 -14.03 5.34 3.29
C ILE A 75 -13.44 6.31 4.32
N VAL A 76 -14.21 7.30 4.77
CA VAL A 76 -13.82 8.25 5.82
C VAL A 76 -13.39 7.50 7.09
N ARG A 77 -14.16 6.48 7.48
CA ARG A 77 -13.86 5.63 8.64
C ARG A 77 -12.57 4.82 8.45
N LEU A 78 -12.39 4.18 7.30
CA LEU A 78 -11.21 3.35 6.98
C LEU A 78 -9.92 4.16 6.98
N PHE A 79 -9.98 5.40 6.48
CA PHE A 79 -8.83 6.32 6.50
C PHE A 79 -8.67 7.08 7.82
N HIS A 80 -9.48 6.76 8.83
CA HIS A 80 -9.48 7.43 10.14
C HIS A 80 -9.57 8.96 10.03
N LEU A 81 -10.31 9.46 9.04
CA LEU A 81 -10.57 10.88 8.90
C LEU A 81 -11.56 11.31 9.99
N ALA A 82 -11.18 12.27 10.81
CA ALA A 82 -12.04 12.79 11.88
C ALA A 82 -13.31 13.44 11.28
N PRO A 83 -14.47 13.36 11.97
CA PRO A 83 -15.68 14.07 11.55
C PRO A 83 -15.40 15.57 11.38
N GLY A 84 -15.66 16.11 10.19
CA GLY A 84 -15.35 17.50 9.85
C GLY A 84 -13.96 17.74 9.28
N GLN A 85 -13.10 16.72 9.17
CA GLN A 85 -11.95 16.79 8.28
C GLN A 85 -12.42 16.79 6.83
N ASN A 86 -11.88 17.72 6.06
CA ASN A 86 -12.19 17.87 4.65
C ASN A 86 -11.33 16.91 3.82
N PHE A 87 -11.78 16.60 2.60
CA PHE A 87 -11.02 15.80 1.64
C PHE A 87 -9.81 16.56 1.05
N TYR A 88 -9.55 17.78 1.51
CA TYR A 88 -8.48 18.66 1.05
C TYR A 88 -7.13 17.95 0.90
N TYR A 89 -6.68 17.21 1.92
CA TYR A 89 -5.39 16.51 1.82
C TYR A 89 -5.41 15.40 0.77
N ILE A 90 -6.50 14.65 0.67
CA ILE A 90 -6.68 13.60 -0.35
C ILE A 90 -6.72 14.23 -1.75
N HIS A 91 -7.43 15.35 -1.90
CA HIS A 91 -7.51 16.08 -3.16
C HIS A 91 -6.14 16.64 -3.60
N GLN A 92 -5.34 17.14 -2.66
CA GLN A 92 -3.95 17.55 -2.93
C GLN A 92 -3.08 16.38 -3.39
N LEU A 93 -3.22 15.20 -2.75
CA LEU A 93 -2.52 14.00 -3.18
C LEU A 93 -2.96 13.55 -4.59
N GLU A 94 -4.24 13.66 -4.91
CA GLU A 94 -4.75 13.40 -6.27
C GLU A 94 -4.17 14.37 -7.29
N ALA A 95 -4.09 15.67 -6.96
CA ALA A 95 -3.46 16.68 -7.80
C ALA A 95 -1.98 16.36 -8.07
N GLN A 96 -1.24 15.97 -7.02
CA GLN A 96 0.15 15.55 -7.16
C GLN A 96 0.27 14.29 -8.02
N ALA A 97 -0.62 13.31 -7.85
CA ALA A 97 -0.63 12.08 -8.63
C ALA A 97 -0.83 12.35 -10.12
N ILE A 98 -1.76 13.26 -10.48
CA ILE A 98 -2.00 13.70 -11.86
C ILE A 98 -0.75 14.34 -12.47
N VAL A 99 -0.08 15.24 -11.74
CA VAL A 99 1.18 15.87 -12.19
C VAL A 99 2.27 14.83 -12.42
N GLN A 100 2.37 13.83 -11.55
CA GLN A 100 3.31 12.72 -11.66
C GLN A 100 2.88 11.66 -12.68
N LYS A 101 1.75 11.84 -13.36
CA LYS A 101 1.13 10.87 -14.29
C LYS A 101 0.85 9.51 -13.66
N VAL A 102 0.68 9.49 -12.34
CA VAL A 102 0.24 8.31 -11.59
C VAL A 102 -1.25 8.12 -11.90
N GLY A 103 -1.59 6.97 -12.49
CA GLY A 103 -2.97 6.68 -12.93
C GLY A 103 -3.30 7.07 -14.37
N GLY A 104 -2.32 7.54 -15.16
CA GLY A 104 -2.50 7.82 -16.59
C GLY A 104 -3.46 8.99 -16.83
N GLU A 105 -4.44 8.81 -17.70
CA GLU A 105 -5.42 9.83 -18.09
C GLU A 105 -6.71 9.77 -17.25
N THR A 106 -6.61 9.31 -16.00
CA THR A 106 -7.78 9.21 -15.13
C THR A 106 -8.25 10.61 -14.71
N PRO A 107 -9.53 10.97 -14.89
CA PRO A 107 -10.08 12.24 -14.42
C PRO A 107 -10.16 12.28 -12.89
N TRP A 108 -10.34 13.48 -12.34
CA TRP A 108 -10.51 13.73 -10.91
C TRP A 108 -11.64 12.91 -10.31
N GLY A 109 -11.34 12.21 -9.21
CA GLY A 109 -12.28 11.47 -8.39
C GLY A 109 -12.68 12.20 -7.11
N THR A 110 -11.98 13.29 -6.73
CA THR A 110 -12.24 14.01 -5.48
C THR A 110 -12.35 15.52 -5.67
N THR A 111 -13.00 16.18 -4.71
CA THR A 111 -12.97 17.63 -4.46
C THR A 111 -12.37 17.89 -3.07
N ASP A 112 -12.18 19.16 -2.72
CA ASP A 112 -11.75 19.55 -1.37
C ASP A 112 -12.67 19.04 -0.25
N THR A 113 -13.90 18.66 -0.56
CA THR A 113 -14.93 18.31 0.44
C THR A 113 -15.42 16.87 0.36
N THR A 114 -15.33 16.18 -0.77
CA THR A 114 -15.87 14.82 -0.93
C THR A 114 -15.24 14.05 -2.09
N ILE A 115 -15.60 12.77 -2.19
CA ILE A 115 -15.36 11.92 -3.37
C ILE A 115 -16.53 12.11 -4.33
N VAL A 116 -16.23 12.38 -5.60
CA VAL A 116 -17.21 12.59 -6.67
C VAL A 116 -17.28 11.44 -7.67
N ALA A 117 -16.19 10.69 -7.82
CA ALA A 117 -16.16 9.55 -8.73
C ALA A 117 -15.18 8.47 -8.27
N LEU A 118 -15.63 7.22 -8.34
CA LEU A 118 -14.81 6.03 -8.18
C LEU A 118 -14.90 5.15 -9.42
N TRP A 119 -13.96 4.21 -9.53
CA TRP A 119 -13.89 3.29 -10.66
C TRP A 119 -14.18 1.86 -10.21
N GLN A 120 -15.02 1.17 -10.99
CA GLN A 120 -15.37 -0.23 -10.78
C GLN A 120 -15.09 -1.05 -12.06
N PRO A 121 -14.87 -2.38 -11.93
CA PRO A 121 -14.71 -3.24 -13.09
C PRO A 121 -16.05 -3.34 -13.83
N ASN A 122 -16.02 -3.34 -15.17
CA ASN A 122 -17.18 -3.77 -15.95
C ASN A 122 -17.42 -5.27 -15.68
N PRO A 123 -18.61 -5.68 -15.19
CA PRO A 123 -18.92 -7.08 -14.88
C PRO A 123 -18.73 -8.05 -16.05
N ASN A 124 -18.96 -7.58 -17.29
CA ASN A 124 -18.81 -8.38 -18.50
C ASN A 124 -17.38 -8.31 -19.09
N GLY A 125 -16.54 -7.40 -18.58
CA GLY A 125 -15.24 -7.07 -19.14
C GLY A 125 -15.27 -6.73 -20.64
N CYS A 126 -14.13 -6.90 -21.30
CA CYS A 126 -13.95 -6.77 -22.75
C CYS A 126 -12.83 -7.71 -23.22
N ASP A 127 -12.61 -7.82 -24.53
CA ASP A 127 -11.60 -8.69 -25.13
C ASP A 127 -10.18 -8.37 -24.61
N GLU A 128 -9.87 -7.09 -24.39
CA GLU A 128 -8.58 -6.63 -23.86
C GLU A 128 -8.25 -7.15 -22.46
N CYS A 129 -9.27 -7.47 -21.66
CA CYS A 129 -9.12 -8.01 -20.30
C CYS A 129 -9.64 -9.45 -20.15
N ASN A 130 -9.86 -10.15 -21.27
CA ASN A 130 -10.42 -11.50 -21.31
C ASN A 130 -11.73 -11.62 -20.50
N HIS A 131 -12.62 -10.63 -20.63
CA HIS A 131 -13.91 -10.58 -19.91
C HIS A 131 -13.81 -10.62 -18.38
N THR A 132 -12.68 -10.22 -17.79
CA THR A 132 -12.52 -10.22 -16.31
C THR A 132 -12.78 -8.86 -15.65
N GLY A 133 -12.73 -7.77 -16.43
CA GLY A 133 -12.75 -6.39 -15.91
C GLY A 133 -11.40 -5.90 -15.35
N PHE A 134 -10.36 -6.75 -15.31
CA PHE A 134 -9.04 -6.41 -14.77
C PHE A 134 -7.91 -6.74 -15.76
N LYS A 135 -6.87 -5.92 -15.84
CA LYS A 135 -5.70 -6.17 -16.70
C LYS A 135 -4.40 -5.82 -15.98
N GLY A 136 -3.70 -6.87 -15.54
CA GLY A 136 -2.45 -6.77 -14.79
C GLY A 136 -2.66 -6.55 -13.29
N ARG A 137 -1.55 -6.28 -12.60
CA ARG A 137 -1.51 -6.06 -11.15
C ARG A 137 -0.62 -4.86 -10.84
N VAL A 138 -0.85 -4.23 -9.69
CA VAL A 138 0.00 -3.18 -9.15
C VAL A 138 0.39 -3.53 -7.71
N GLY A 139 1.61 -3.20 -7.33
CA GLY A 139 2.09 -3.35 -5.96
C GLY A 139 1.63 -2.18 -5.10
N ILE A 140 1.12 -2.48 -3.91
CA ILE A 140 0.98 -1.52 -2.82
C ILE A 140 1.97 -1.90 -1.73
N TYR A 141 2.59 -0.89 -1.14
CA TYR A 141 3.74 -1.06 -0.26
C TYR A 141 3.50 -0.36 1.08
N GLU A 142 3.88 -1.03 2.15
CA GLU A 142 3.97 -0.51 3.51
C GLU A 142 5.45 -0.58 3.90
N VAL A 143 6.08 0.57 4.11
CA VAL A 143 7.52 0.64 4.41
C VAL A 143 7.70 1.04 5.87
N LEU A 144 8.25 0.12 6.65
CA LEU A 144 8.69 0.39 8.02
C LEU A 144 10.20 0.61 8.02
N GLY A 145 10.63 1.86 8.16
CA GLY A 145 12.03 2.20 8.39
C GLY A 145 12.38 2.07 9.87
N THR A 146 13.57 1.56 10.17
CA THR A 146 14.05 1.44 11.56
C THR A 146 14.53 2.80 12.07
N SER A 147 13.76 3.42 12.98
CA SER A 147 14.14 4.64 13.69
C SER A 147 14.85 4.33 15.02
N ARG A 148 15.41 5.34 15.68
CA ARG A 148 16.04 5.17 17.01
C ARG A 148 15.04 4.69 18.05
N GLU A 149 13.78 5.10 17.95
CA GLU A 149 12.69 4.70 18.83
C GLU A 149 12.33 3.23 18.64
N ILE A 150 12.40 2.72 17.41
CA ILE A 150 12.15 1.30 17.09
C ILE A 150 13.31 0.40 17.56
N GLN A 151 14.52 0.95 17.66
CA GLN A 151 15.72 0.22 18.10
C GLN A 151 15.85 0.09 19.62
N LYS A 152 15.13 0.92 20.39
CA LYS A 152 15.15 0.91 21.86
C LYS A 152 14.18 -0.13 22.42
#